data_AF-A0A5V8UZQ0-F1
#
_entry.id   AF-A0A5V8UZQ0-F1
#
_cell.length_a   1.000
_cell.length_b   1.000
_cell.length_c   1.000
_cell.angle_alpha   90.00
_cell.angle_beta   90.00
_cell.angle_gamma   90.00
#
_symmetry.space_group_name_H-M   'P 1'
#
loop_
_entity.id
_entity.type
_entity.pdbx_description
1 polymer ?
#
loop_
_entity_poly.entity_id
_entity_poly.type
_entity_poly.pdbx_seq_one_letter_code
_entity_poly.pdbx_strand_id
1 'polypeptide(L)'
;MSPCFGARLVQEGNRLHYLADRAGITGQFSDADLRHLDQAFPVLLKQLELMLLSGELNPRHQHCVTLYAKGLVCEADSLGSCGYIYLAIYPGEPPETGGMAR
;
A
#
# COMPACT_ATOMS: atom_id res chain seq x y z
N MET A 1 -4.36 19.10 -1.49
CA MET A 1 -3.32 18.06 -1.60
C MET A 1 -3.66 17.03 -0.54
N SER A 2 -4.01 15.80 -0.92
CA SER A 2 -4.40 14.76 0.05
C SER A 2 -3.18 14.34 0.87
N PRO A 3 -3.31 14.13 2.18
CA PRO A 3 -2.21 13.61 2.98
C PRO A 3 -1.86 12.20 2.49
N CYS A 4 -0.56 11.88 2.46
CA CYS A 4 -0.06 10.62 1.96
C CYS A 4 1.13 10.15 2.79
N PHE A 5 1.05 8.91 3.25
CA PHE A 5 2.15 8.17 3.84
C PHE A 5 2.83 7.36 2.75
N GLY A 6 4.09 7.67 2.45
CA GLY A 6 4.91 6.94 1.50
C GLY A 6 5.95 6.09 2.21
N ALA A 7 6.22 4.89 1.70
CA ALA A 7 7.28 4.03 2.22
C ALA A 7 7.94 3.22 1.10
N ARG A 8 9.26 2.97 1.25
CA ARG A 8 9.98 1.98 0.43
C ARG A 8 10.36 0.79 1.28
N LEU A 9 9.58 -0.28 1.17
CA LEU A 9 9.76 -1.54 1.90
C LEU A 9 10.88 -2.36 1.27
N VAL A 10 11.68 -3.02 2.11
CA VAL A 10 12.68 -4.00 1.65
C VAL A 10 12.01 -5.36 1.48
N GLN A 11 12.24 -5.98 0.33
CA GLN A 11 11.72 -7.30 0.02
C GLN A 11 12.80 -8.37 0.22
N GLU A 12 12.49 -9.40 1.03
CA GLU A 12 13.31 -10.60 1.18
C GLU A 12 12.47 -11.84 0.84
N GLY A 13 12.63 -12.36 -0.38
CA GLY A 13 11.72 -13.38 -0.91
C GLY A 13 10.30 -12.82 -0.98
N ASN A 14 9.37 -13.40 -0.22
CA ASN A 14 7.98 -12.92 -0.12
C ASN A 14 7.71 -12.11 1.16
N ARG A 15 8.74 -11.81 1.96
CA ARG A 15 8.63 -11.02 3.19
C ARG A 15 8.90 -9.55 2.91
N LEU A 16 8.20 -8.69 3.62
CA LEU A 16 8.34 -7.25 3.53
C LEU A 16 8.79 -6.64 4.85
N HIS A 17 9.85 -5.84 4.78
CA HIS A 17 10.44 -5.18 5.94
C HIS A 17 10.22 -3.67 5.83
N TYR A 18 9.50 -3.14 6.82
CA TYR A 18 9.34 -1.70 6.98
C TYR A 18 10.59 -1.08 7.63
N LEU A 19 11.05 0.02 7.06
CA LEU A 19 12.17 0.81 7.56
C LEU A 19 11.75 2.28 7.66
N ALA A 20 11.76 2.81 8.88
CA ALA A 20 11.25 4.16 9.16
C ALA A 20 12.06 5.28 8.48
N ASP A 21 13.36 5.06 8.24
CA ASP A 21 14.23 5.98 7.49
C ASP A 21 13.91 6.02 5.99
N ARG A 22 13.08 5.10 5.51
CA ARG A 22 12.61 5.01 4.11
C ARG A 22 11.13 5.32 3.97
N ALA A 23 10.56 5.96 4.98
CA ALA A 23 9.17 6.36 5.02
C ALA A 23 9.03 7.85 5.31
N GLY A 24 7.92 8.43 4.89
CA GLY A 24 7.63 9.84 5.10
C GLY A 24 6.16 10.14 4.91
N ILE A 25 5.73 11.26 5.48
CA ILE A 25 4.38 11.79 5.30
C ILE A 25 4.48 13.08 4.52
N THR A 26 3.61 13.23 3.53
CA THR A 26 3.33 14.49 2.84
C THR A 26 1.93 14.96 3.20
N GLY A 27 1.76 16.25 3.44
CA GLY A 27 0.50 16.79 3.98
C GLY A 27 0.27 16.44 5.46
N GLN A 28 -0.96 16.63 5.93
CA GLN A 28 -1.34 16.39 7.32
C GLN A 28 -2.56 15.46 7.38
N PHE A 29 -2.39 14.30 8.01
CA PHE A 29 -3.48 13.38 8.31
C PHE A 29 -4.32 13.90 9.49
N SER A 30 -5.60 13.52 9.53
CA SER A 30 -6.41 13.68 10.73
C SER A 30 -6.02 12.64 11.80
N ASP A 31 -6.34 12.89 13.07
CA ASP A 31 -6.10 11.91 14.14
C ASP A 31 -6.85 10.59 13.91
N ALA A 32 -8.02 10.65 13.25
CA ALA A 32 -8.78 9.46 12.89
C ALA A 32 -8.05 8.64 11.82
N ASP A 33 -7.54 9.30 10.78
CA ASP A 33 -6.82 8.63 9.70
C ASP A 33 -5.47 8.07 10.18
N LEU A 34 -4.77 8.76 11.10
CA LEU A 34 -3.56 8.22 11.73
C LEU A 34 -3.85 6.93 12.50
N ARG A 35 -4.93 6.89 13.30
CA ARG A 35 -5.36 5.66 13.98
C ARG A 35 -5.72 4.55 13.00
N HIS A 36 -6.37 4.89 11.89
CA HIS A 36 -6.67 3.92 10.84
C HIS A 36 -5.40 3.41 10.14
N LEU A 37 -4.41 4.29 9.91
CA LEU A 37 -3.13 3.93 9.33
C LEU A 37 -2.39 2.93 10.24
N ASP A 38 -2.32 3.20 11.54
CA ASP A 38 -1.70 2.29 12.52
C ASP A 38 -2.36 0.91 12.54
N GLN A 39 -3.69 0.86 12.38
CA GLN A 39 -4.45 -0.39 12.35
C GLN A 39 -4.35 -1.14 11.01
N ALA A 40 -4.33 -0.41 9.90
CA ALA A 40 -4.36 -0.96 8.55
C ALA A 40 -2.96 -1.42 8.10
N PHE A 41 -1.90 -0.73 8.50
CA PHE A 41 -0.56 -0.94 7.97
C PHE A 41 -0.06 -2.39 8.11
N PRO A 42 -0.20 -3.09 9.25
CA PRO A 42 0.19 -4.50 9.37
C PRO A 42 -0.63 -5.43 8.46
N VAL A 43 -1.92 -5.13 8.27
CA VAL A 43 -2.83 -5.91 7.41
C VAL A 43 -2.46 -5.73 5.94
N LEU A 44 -2.20 -4.49 5.52
CA LEU A 44 -1.74 -4.15 4.18
C LEU A 44 -0.40 -4.81 3.87
N LEU A 45 0.58 -4.71 4.77
CA LEU A 45 1.86 -5.41 4.66
C LEU A 45 1.64 -6.92 4.43
N LYS A 46 0.77 -7.54 5.23
CA LYS A 46 0.54 -8.98 5.11
C LYS A 46 -0.13 -9.36 3.79
N GLN A 47 -1.05 -8.53 3.31
CA GLN A 47 -1.70 -8.73 2.03
C GLN A 47 -0.70 -8.64 0.87
N LEU A 48 0.22 -7.67 0.92
CA LEU A 48 1.27 -7.52 -0.10
C LEU A 48 2.25 -8.71 -0.11
N GLU A 49 2.60 -9.26 1.05
CA GLU A 49 3.38 -10.52 1.13
C GLU A 49 2.65 -11.69 0.46
N LEU A 50 1.32 -11.78 0.63
CA LEU A 50 0.51 -12.80 -0.05
C LEU A 50 0.45 -12.57 -1.55
N MET A 51 0.41 -11.32 -2.02
CA MET A 51 0.44 -10.98 -3.44
C MET A 51 1.81 -11.26 -4.09
N LEU A 52 2.90 -11.09 -3.33
CA LEU A 52 4.23 -11.56 -3.74
C LEU A 52 4.26 -13.09 -3.88
N LEU A 53 3.65 -13.80 -2.93
CA LEU A 53 3.55 -15.26 -2.97
C LEU A 53 2.70 -15.77 -4.14
N SER A 54 1.58 -15.11 -4.45
CA SER A 54 0.72 -15.47 -5.58
C SER A 54 1.30 -15.08 -6.94
N GLY A 55 2.23 -14.11 -6.95
CA GLY A 55 2.83 -13.54 -8.16
C GLY A 55 2.03 -12.39 -8.77
N GLU A 56 0.91 -11.98 -8.15
CA GLU A 56 0.16 -10.79 -8.53
C GLU A 56 1.01 -9.53 -8.40
N LEU A 57 1.78 -9.43 -7.32
CA LEU A 57 2.87 -8.46 -7.21
C LEU A 57 4.18 -9.16 -7.61
N ASN A 58 4.80 -8.68 -8.69
CA ASN A 58 6.01 -9.31 -9.22
C ASN A 58 7.23 -8.39 -9.05
N PRO A 59 8.32 -8.83 -8.39
CA PRO A 59 9.52 -8.02 -8.20
C PRO A 59 10.20 -7.56 -9.48
N ARG A 60 9.97 -8.23 -10.60
CA ARG A 60 10.62 -7.98 -11.90
C ARG A 60 9.76 -7.21 -12.88
N HIS A 61 8.47 -7.03 -12.59
CA HIS A 61 7.55 -6.35 -13.48
C HIS A 61 6.87 -5.21 -12.75
N GLN A 62 6.89 -4.03 -13.38
CA GLN A 62 6.12 -2.91 -12.88
C GLN A 62 4.64 -3.21 -13.03
N HIS A 63 3.94 -3.20 -11.90
CA HIS A 63 2.50 -3.39 -11.84
C HIS A 63 2.01 -2.81 -10.51
N CYS A 64 1.24 -1.73 -10.59
CA CYS A 64 0.64 -1.12 -9.42
C CYS A 64 -0.62 -1.90 -9.03
N VAL A 65 -0.69 -2.29 -7.76
CA VAL A 65 -1.87 -2.88 -7.14
C VAL A 65 -2.47 -1.89 -6.16
N THR A 66 -3.80 -1.91 -6.06
CA THR A 66 -4.55 -1.02 -5.15
C THR A 66 -5.30 -1.86 -4.13
N LEU A 67 -5.05 -1.60 -2.85
CA LEU A 67 -5.75 -2.21 -1.72
C LEU A 67 -6.55 -1.16 -0.96
N TYR A 68 -7.60 -1.59 -0.28
CA TYR A 68 -8.46 -0.73 0.52
C TYR A 68 -8.59 -1.31 1.93
N ALA A 69 -8.35 -0.48 2.94
CA ALA A 69 -8.50 -0.88 4.34
C ALA A 69 -8.80 0.33 5.21
N LYS A 70 -9.85 0.25 6.05
CA LYS A 70 -10.16 1.26 7.08
C LYS A 70 -10.31 2.70 6.53
N GLY A 71 -10.93 2.86 5.35
CA GLY A 71 -11.09 4.18 4.71
C GLY A 71 -9.77 4.75 4.17
N LEU A 72 -8.76 3.89 3.97
CA LEU A 72 -7.51 4.22 3.31
C LEU A 72 -7.39 3.43 2.00
N VAL A 73 -6.78 4.09 1.02
CA VAL A 73 -6.28 3.49 -0.20
C VAL A 73 -4.78 3.23 -0.02
N CYS A 74 -4.32 2.08 -0.47
CA CYS A 74 -2.92 1.70 -0.49
C CYS A 74 -2.55 1.29 -1.92
N GLU A 75 -1.73 2.11 -2.56
CA GLU A 75 -1.09 1.77 -3.84
C GLU A 75 0.28 1.18 -3.58
N ALA A 76 0.58 0.05 -4.23
CA ALA A 76 1.84 -0.65 -4.10
C ALA A 76 2.39 -1.08 -5.46
N ASP A 77 3.68 -0.85 -5.72
CA ASP A 77 4.33 -1.28 -6.96
C ASP A 77 5.77 -1.72 -6.65
N SER A 78 6.26 -2.75 -7.34
CA SER A 78 7.66 -3.16 -7.27
C SER A 78 8.60 -2.26 -8.09
N LEU A 79 8.04 -1.57 -9.09
CA LEU A 79 8.74 -0.82 -10.14
C LEU A 79 9.84 -1.65 -10.83
N GLY A 80 9.70 -2.99 -10.86
CA GLY A 80 10.72 -3.90 -11.38
C GLY A 80 12.05 -3.86 -10.61
N SER A 81 12.06 -3.37 -9.37
CA SER A 81 13.29 -3.11 -8.61
C SER A 81 14.04 -4.35 -8.13
N CYS A 82 13.42 -5.53 -8.20
CA CYS A 82 13.96 -6.80 -7.73
C CYS A 82 14.32 -6.86 -6.23
N GLY A 83 13.87 -5.89 -5.42
CA GLY A 83 14.19 -5.87 -3.99
C GLY A 83 13.42 -4.85 -3.14
N TYR A 84 12.53 -4.05 -3.75
CA TYR A 84 11.73 -3.06 -3.05
C TYR A 84 10.27 -3.09 -3.51
N ILE A 85 9.37 -2.80 -2.56
CA ILE A 85 7.99 -2.41 -2.83
C ILE A 85 7.82 -0.95 -2.40
N TYR A 86 7.32 -0.13 -3.31
CA TYR A 86 7.01 1.28 -3.10
C TYR A 86 5.54 1.40 -2.73
N LEU A 87 5.27 2.13 -1.65
CA LEU A 87 3.93 2.33 -1.11
C LEU A 87 3.53 3.79 -1.10
N ALA A 88 2.25 4.03 -1.38
CA ALA A 88 1.54 5.26 -1.07
C ALA A 88 0.21 4.90 -0.39
N ILE A 89 -0.01 5.43 0.82
CA ILE A 89 -1.24 5.23 1.59
C ILE A 89 -1.87 6.59 1.88
N TYR A 90 -3.15 6.76 1.53
CA TYR A 90 -3.87 8.02 1.69
C TYR A 90 -5.36 7.77 1.98
N PRO A 91 -6.08 8.72 2.60
CA PRO A 91 -7.50 8.58 2.85
C PRO A 91 -8.29 8.46 1.56
N GLY A 92 -9.21 7.51 1.51
CA GLY A 92 -10.07 7.29 0.36
C GLY A 92 -10.86 5.99 0.47
N GLU A 93 -11.93 5.92 -0.32
CA GLU A 93 -12.82 4.77 -0.38
C GLU A 93 -12.66 4.07 -1.73
N PRO A 94 -12.97 2.76 -1.82
CA PRO A 94 -13.10 2.12 -3.11
C PRO A 94 -14.10 2.88 -3.98
N PRO A 95 -13.89 2.93 -5.31
CA PRO A 95 -14.88 3.51 -6.21
C PRO A 95 -16.24 2.87 -5.94
N GLU A 96 -17.30 3.67 -5.89
CA GLU A 96 -18.65 3.14 -5.78
C GLU A 96 -18.84 2.10 -6.87
N THR A 97 -19.25 0.89 -6.51
CA THR A 97 -19.69 -0.11 -7.47
C THR A 97 -21.00 0.38 -8.09
N GLY A 98 -20.89 1.34 -9.01
CA GLY A 98 -21.99 1.83 -9.82
C GLY A 98 -22.60 0.64 -10.55
N GLY A 99 -23.91 0.45 -10.35
CA GLY A 99 -24.65 -0.72 -10.76
C GLY A 99 -24.25 -1.29 -12.12
N MET A 100 -24.00 -2.58 -12.15
CA MET A 100 -24.05 -3.32 -13.40
C MET A 100 -25.46 -3.15 -13.96
N ALA A 101 -25.54 -2.41 -15.06
CA ALA A 101 -26.75 -2.24 -15.82
C ALA A 101 -27.28 -3.61 -16.28
N ARG A 102 -28.56 -3.84 -15.98
CA ARG A 102 -29.53 -4.80 -16.59
C ARG A 102 -29.01 -6.18 -17.01
#